data_AF-A0A926SUP6-F1
#
_entry.id   AF-A0A926SUP6-F1
#
_cell.length_a   1.000
_cell.length_b   1.000
_cell.length_c   1.000
_cell.angle_alpha   90.00
_cell.angle_beta   90.00
_cell.angle_gamma   90.00
#
_symmetry.space_group_name_H-M   'P 1'
#
loop_
_entity.id
_entity.type
_entity.pdbx_description
1 polymer ?
#
loop_
_entity_poly.entity_id
_entity_poly.type
_entity_poly.pdbx_seq_one_letter_code
_entity_poly.pdbx_strand_id
1 'polypeptide(L)'
;MAVIISIFNNKGGVGKTTYMFHIAHLLERSGKTVLMVDCDSQCNLTAYAMPESAIERAWSERGNSIWRAIEQVYRGIGDVRQRRPSQINPTDYPKLYLIPGDLLLSNYEDKLGDTWNSARGGSEPDLRVQSAIYRYINWAAELIKADIVMVDLGPNLGALNRAVLGASDYFIVPIAPDLFSIRGTENLGSKLEAWRQGWEQCNNAWNDKTLDLPHGSPTFLGYVMQQHNIRNDSEEGMTKGWQIFGNRIESAIQQNIVDCLERFEQVYHWDDNTFNLGKIPNLHSLIPYSLEAKKPVFDCTRKDGLNGAHISRARDSVAYFDPIAQRLITVINTH
;
A
#
# COMPACT_ATOMS: atom_id res chain seq x y z
N MET A 1 18.26 1.39 -4.33
CA MET A 1 16.90 1.41 -4.92
C MET A 1 15.94 1.90 -3.85
N ALA A 2 14.79 2.45 -4.23
CA ALA A 2 13.78 2.86 -3.24
C ALA A 2 13.18 1.62 -2.58
N VAL A 3 12.84 1.71 -1.29
CA VAL A 3 12.15 0.63 -0.58
C VAL A 3 10.68 0.59 -0.99
N ILE A 4 10.16 -0.54 -1.48
CA ILE A 4 8.76 -0.69 -1.89
C ILE A 4 7.96 -1.40 -0.80
N ILE A 5 6.99 -0.69 -0.23
CA ILE A 5 6.11 -1.20 0.82
C ILE A 5 4.66 -1.20 0.35
N SER A 6 4.07 -2.39 0.25
CA SER A 6 2.64 -2.54 -0.03
C SER A 6 1.79 -2.56 1.24
N ILE A 7 0.66 -1.86 1.22
CA ILE A 7 -0.35 -1.94 2.27
C ILE A 7 -1.48 -2.83 1.79
N PHE A 8 -1.53 -4.04 2.35
CA PHE A 8 -2.40 -5.11 1.87
C PHE A 8 -3.48 -5.49 2.89
N ASN A 9 -4.75 -5.61 2.47
CA ASN A 9 -5.77 -6.30 3.27
C ASN A 9 -6.76 -7.07 2.39
N ASN A 10 -7.13 -8.26 2.87
CA ASN A 10 -8.19 -9.10 2.35
C ASN A 10 -9.62 -8.53 2.59
N LYS A 11 -9.79 -7.48 3.40
CA LYS A 11 -11.07 -6.81 3.71
C LYS A 11 -11.10 -5.36 3.20
N GLY A 12 -12.18 -5.01 2.50
CA GLY A 12 -12.49 -3.62 2.13
C GLY A 12 -12.87 -2.76 3.34
N GLY A 13 -12.61 -1.45 3.27
CA GLY A 13 -13.11 -0.49 4.25
C GLY A 13 -12.39 -0.43 5.61
N VAL A 14 -11.20 -1.02 5.74
CA VAL A 14 -10.42 -0.97 6.99
C VAL A 14 -9.58 0.30 7.18
N GLY A 15 -9.64 1.27 6.26
CA GLY A 15 -8.90 2.53 6.36
C GLY A 15 -7.47 2.53 5.80
N LYS A 16 -7.11 1.56 4.94
CA LYS A 16 -5.77 1.43 4.32
C LYS A 16 -5.28 2.73 3.67
N THR A 17 -6.04 3.21 2.70
CA THR A 17 -5.79 4.42 1.93
C THR A 17 -5.59 5.63 2.84
N THR A 18 -6.50 5.83 3.79
CA THR A 18 -6.46 6.95 4.72
C THR A 18 -5.16 6.93 5.52
N TYR A 19 -4.80 5.79 6.10
CA TYR A 19 -3.58 5.67 6.89
C TYR A 19 -2.32 5.84 6.05
N MET A 20 -2.25 5.19 4.88
CA MET A 20 -1.12 5.32 3.96
C MET A 20 -0.84 6.77 3.62
N PHE A 21 -1.89 7.51 3.28
CA PHE A 21 -1.83 8.92 2.97
C PHE A 21 -1.21 9.73 4.12
N HIS A 22 -1.63 9.47 5.36
CA HIS A 22 -1.10 10.20 6.53
C HIS A 22 0.37 9.87 6.81
N ILE A 23 0.79 8.60 6.70
CA ILE A 23 2.21 8.26 6.89
C ILE A 23 3.07 8.86 5.78
N ALA A 24 2.62 8.80 4.54
CA ALA A 24 3.39 9.32 3.41
C ALA A 24 3.76 10.79 3.63
N HIS A 25 2.86 11.60 4.19
CA HIS A 25 3.13 12.98 4.58
C HIS A 25 4.13 13.09 5.76
N LEU A 26 4.09 12.17 6.73
CA LEU A 26 5.06 12.17 7.84
C LEU A 26 6.46 11.74 7.41
N LEU A 27 6.55 10.79 6.49
CA LEU A 27 7.81 10.38 5.87
C LEU A 27 8.41 11.54 5.08
N GLU A 28 7.58 12.25 4.31
CA GLU A 28 7.99 13.45 3.57
C GLU A 28 8.49 14.55 4.51
N ARG A 29 7.74 14.83 5.59
CA ARG A 29 8.12 15.77 6.65
C ARG A 29 9.42 15.38 7.36
N SER A 30 9.75 14.09 7.38
CA SER A 30 11.01 13.56 7.90
C SER A 30 12.15 13.63 6.87
N GLY A 31 11.92 14.32 5.75
CA GLY A 31 12.91 14.61 4.72
C GLY A 31 13.00 13.57 3.60
N LYS A 32 12.20 12.49 3.65
CA LYS A 32 12.21 11.41 2.65
C LYS A 32 11.46 11.82 1.38
N THR A 33 11.93 11.33 0.24
CA THR A 33 11.21 11.43 -1.03
C THR A 33 10.28 10.24 -1.16
N VAL A 34 8.98 10.52 -1.20
CA VAL A 34 7.93 9.50 -1.08
C VAL A 34 7.16 9.40 -2.39
N LEU A 35 7.07 8.18 -2.93
CA LEU A 35 6.21 7.84 -4.04
C LEU A 35 5.01 7.05 -3.55
N MET A 36 3.82 7.62 -3.60
CA MET A 36 2.58 6.87 -3.43
C MET A 36 2.16 6.27 -4.77
N VAL A 37 1.57 5.07 -4.74
CA VAL A 37 1.05 4.38 -5.93
C VAL A 37 -0.34 3.84 -5.61
N ASP A 38 -1.34 4.23 -6.39
CA ASP A 38 -2.69 3.73 -6.25
C ASP A 38 -2.94 2.57 -7.22
N CYS A 39 -2.85 1.35 -6.69
CA CYS A 39 -3.11 0.11 -7.42
C CYS A 39 -4.49 -0.47 -7.07
N ASP A 40 -5.37 0.28 -6.40
CA ASP A 40 -6.76 -0.07 -6.21
C ASP A 40 -7.59 0.47 -7.40
N SER A 41 -8.32 -0.41 -8.09
CA SER A 41 -9.20 0.02 -9.19
C SER A 41 -10.31 0.97 -8.73
N GLN A 42 -10.59 1.05 -7.42
CA GLN A 42 -11.51 2.05 -6.85
C GLN A 42 -10.93 3.47 -6.77
N CYS A 43 -9.62 3.65 -7.01
CA CYS A 43 -8.94 4.95 -7.07
C CYS A 43 -9.10 5.81 -5.80
N ASN A 44 -9.27 5.19 -4.64
CA ASN A 44 -9.56 5.90 -3.39
C ASN A 44 -8.42 6.84 -2.99
N LEU A 45 -7.16 6.40 -3.15
CA LEU A 45 -6.00 7.23 -2.82
C LEU A 45 -5.90 8.43 -3.75
N THR A 46 -6.14 8.21 -5.04
CA THR A 46 -6.14 9.24 -6.07
C THR A 46 -7.19 10.30 -5.78
N ALA A 47 -8.43 9.88 -5.48
CA ALA A 47 -9.50 10.77 -5.08
C ALA A 47 -9.19 11.52 -3.78
N TYR A 48 -8.47 10.89 -2.85
CA TYR A 48 -8.07 11.52 -1.59
C TYR A 48 -6.99 12.59 -1.79
N ALA A 49 -6.01 12.34 -2.66
CA ALA A 49 -4.81 13.16 -2.79
C ALA A 49 -4.90 14.26 -3.86
N MET A 50 -5.82 14.13 -4.84
CA MET A 50 -5.87 15.02 -6.00
C MET A 50 -7.23 15.73 -6.14
N PRO A 51 -7.25 16.97 -6.67
CA PRO A 51 -8.50 17.60 -7.11
C PRO A 51 -9.02 16.94 -8.39
N GLU A 52 -10.34 16.99 -8.60
CA GLU A 52 -11.03 16.34 -9.73
C GLU A 52 -10.40 16.69 -11.10
N SER A 53 -10.11 17.96 -11.35
CA SER A 53 -9.47 18.41 -12.61
C SER A 53 -8.05 17.85 -12.82
N ALA A 54 -7.35 17.45 -11.77
CA ALA A 54 -6.06 16.76 -11.89
C ALA A 54 -6.26 15.26 -12.17
N ILE A 55 -7.31 14.65 -11.62
CA ILE A 55 -7.70 13.26 -11.89
C ILE A 55 -8.11 13.11 -13.36
N GLU A 56 -8.98 13.99 -13.87
CA GLU A 56 -9.40 14.01 -15.28
C GLU A 56 -8.19 14.11 -16.23
N ARG A 57 -7.21 14.97 -15.89
CA ARG A 57 -5.96 15.08 -16.66
C ARG A 57 -5.13 13.80 -16.58
N ALA A 58 -5.03 13.18 -15.41
CA ALA A 58 -4.29 11.93 -15.22
C ALA A 58 -4.89 10.76 -16.02
N TRP A 59 -6.22 10.72 -16.18
CA TRP A 59 -6.95 9.68 -16.93
C TRP A 59 -7.02 9.96 -18.44
N SER A 60 -6.74 11.19 -18.88
CA SER A 60 -6.68 11.53 -20.31
C SER A 60 -5.65 10.67 -21.07
N GLU A 61 -5.76 10.61 -22.40
CA GLU A 61 -4.84 9.82 -23.25
C GLU A 61 -3.35 10.19 -23.06
N ARG A 62 -3.08 11.46 -22.77
CA ARG A 62 -1.73 11.97 -22.49
C ARG A 62 -1.39 12.00 -20.99
N GLY A 63 -2.30 11.55 -20.15
CA GLY A 63 -2.17 11.50 -18.71
C GLY A 63 -1.14 10.48 -18.22
N ASN A 64 -1.06 10.39 -16.90
CA ASN A 64 -0.01 9.67 -16.17
C ASN A 64 -0.55 8.68 -15.14
N SER A 65 -1.83 8.29 -15.23
CA SER A 65 -2.34 7.20 -14.40
C SER A 65 -1.56 5.90 -14.65
N ILE A 66 -1.60 4.98 -13.69
CA ILE A 66 -0.95 3.68 -13.78
C ILE A 66 -1.40 2.92 -15.02
N TRP A 67 -2.69 2.98 -15.37
CA TRP A 67 -3.23 2.43 -16.60
C TRP A 67 -2.57 3.05 -17.84
N ARG A 68 -2.47 4.38 -17.91
CA ARG A 68 -1.84 5.07 -19.05
C ARG A 68 -0.37 4.73 -19.23
N ALA A 69 0.31 4.30 -18.17
CA ALA A 69 1.67 3.79 -18.24
C ALA A 69 1.73 2.37 -18.82
N ILE A 70 0.81 1.47 -18.44
CA ILE A 70 0.84 0.05 -18.83
C ILE A 70 -0.08 -0.31 -20.01
N GLU A 71 -0.87 0.64 -20.53
CA GLU A 71 -1.89 0.41 -21.57
C GLU A 71 -1.33 -0.26 -22.83
N GLN A 72 -0.10 0.09 -23.24
CA GLN A 72 0.53 -0.51 -24.42
C GLN A 72 0.89 -1.99 -24.21
N VAL A 73 1.32 -2.34 -22.99
CA VAL A 73 1.59 -3.72 -22.58
C VAL A 73 0.29 -4.52 -22.59
N TYR A 74 -0.77 -3.96 -22.00
CA TYR A 74 -2.10 -4.60 -22.00
C TYR A 74 -2.60 -4.91 -23.42
N ARG A 75 -2.46 -3.95 -24.34
CA ARG A 75 -2.87 -4.08 -25.74
C ARG A 75 -1.92 -4.91 -26.61
N GLY A 76 -0.72 -5.24 -26.11
CA GLY A 76 0.31 -5.94 -26.89
C GLY A 76 0.89 -5.13 -28.05
N ILE A 77 0.86 -3.80 -27.98
CA ILE A 77 1.33 -2.90 -29.05
C ILE A 77 2.62 -2.16 -28.69
N GLY A 78 3.16 -2.38 -27.50
CA GLY A 78 4.36 -1.70 -27.01
C GLY A 78 4.66 -2.09 -25.55
N ASP A 79 5.61 -1.39 -24.94
CA ASP A 79 6.01 -1.62 -23.55
C ASP A 79 5.54 -0.47 -22.63
N VAL A 80 5.94 -0.52 -21.36
CA VAL A 80 5.65 0.50 -20.33
C VAL A 80 6.03 1.89 -20.83
N ARG A 81 5.09 2.83 -20.73
CA ARG A 81 5.30 4.22 -21.08
C ARG A 81 5.85 5.00 -19.89
N GLN A 82 6.91 5.73 -20.14
CA GLN A 82 7.55 6.63 -19.18
C GLN A 82 6.68 7.87 -18.92
N ARG A 83 5.75 7.77 -17.96
CA ARG A 83 4.84 8.85 -17.54
C ARG A 83 5.25 9.38 -16.18
N ARG A 84 5.71 10.64 -16.09
CA ARG A 84 6.17 11.20 -14.82
C ARG A 84 5.05 11.20 -13.76
N PRO A 85 5.31 10.76 -12.51
CA PRO A 85 4.35 10.86 -11.41
C PRO A 85 3.90 12.30 -11.14
N SER A 86 2.70 12.46 -10.60
CA SER A 86 2.15 13.75 -10.18
C SER A 86 2.75 14.16 -8.84
N GLN A 87 3.17 15.41 -8.70
CA GLN A 87 3.59 15.97 -7.41
C GLN A 87 2.36 16.46 -6.64
N ILE A 88 2.24 16.11 -5.36
CA ILE A 88 1.05 16.39 -4.54
C ILE A 88 1.31 17.60 -3.66
N ASN A 89 0.53 18.67 -3.87
CA ASN A 89 0.64 19.94 -3.16
C ASN A 89 2.12 20.41 -2.96
N PRO A 90 2.85 20.70 -4.05
CA PRO A 90 4.29 20.90 -4.04
C PRO A 90 4.77 22.10 -3.22
N THR A 91 3.87 23.04 -2.89
CA THR A 91 4.17 24.17 -2.01
C THR A 91 4.43 23.72 -0.58
N ASP A 92 3.64 22.77 -0.09
CA ASP A 92 3.70 22.28 1.29
C ASP A 92 4.49 20.97 1.39
N TYR A 93 4.41 20.09 0.38
CA TYR A 93 5.03 18.76 0.36
C TYR A 93 5.88 18.57 -0.92
N PRO A 94 7.02 19.27 -1.05
CA PRO A 94 7.82 19.28 -2.27
C PRO A 94 8.41 17.91 -2.65
N LYS A 95 8.46 16.94 -1.73
CA LYS A 95 9.00 15.59 -2.01
C LYS A 95 7.93 14.49 -2.01
N LEU A 96 6.65 14.86 -2.08
CA LEU A 96 5.54 13.90 -2.16
C LEU A 96 5.03 13.74 -3.60
N TYR A 97 5.05 12.51 -4.09
CA TYR A 97 4.62 12.15 -5.43
C TYR A 97 3.54 11.06 -5.40
N LEU A 98 2.73 11.01 -6.45
CA LEU A 98 1.68 10.01 -6.64
C LEU A 98 1.69 9.52 -8.09
N ILE A 99 1.66 8.21 -8.26
CA ILE A 99 1.16 7.56 -9.48
C ILE A 99 -0.36 7.40 -9.33
N PRO A 100 -1.18 8.13 -10.10
CA PRO A 100 -2.63 8.06 -9.99
C PRO A 100 -3.16 6.69 -10.40
N GLY A 101 -4.15 6.21 -9.68
CA GLY A 101 -4.93 5.02 -10.00
C GLY A 101 -5.83 5.26 -11.22
N ASP A 102 -6.41 4.19 -11.75
CA ASP A 102 -7.32 4.26 -12.88
C ASP A 102 -8.36 3.15 -12.78
N LEU A 103 -9.62 3.47 -13.07
CA LEU A 103 -10.73 2.51 -13.06
C LEU A 103 -10.47 1.36 -14.04
N LEU A 104 -9.75 1.61 -15.15
CA LEU A 104 -9.42 0.62 -16.17
C LEU A 104 -8.41 -0.43 -15.70
N LEU A 105 -7.81 -0.28 -14.52
CA LEU A 105 -6.94 -1.27 -13.93
C LEU A 105 -7.66 -2.61 -13.66
N SER A 106 -9.00 -2.60 -13.55
CA SER A 106 -9.81 -3.83 -13.50
C SER A 106 -9.61 -4.72 -14.73
N ASN A 107 -9.47 -4.14 -15.92
CA ASN A 107 -9.23 -4.91 -17.15
C ASN A 107 -7.84 -5.54 -17.15
N TYR A 108 -6.89 -4.91 -16.48
CA TYR A 108 -5.54 -5.42 -16.35
C TYR A 108 -5.49 -6.64 -15.42
N GLU A 109 -6.35 -6.69 -14.41
CA GLU A 109 -6.46 -7.84 -13.51
C GLU A 109 -6.83 -9.13 -14.26
N ASP A 110 -7.81 -9.06 -15.17
CA ASP A 110 -8.18 -10.20 -16.02
C ASP A 110 -6.99 -10.67 -16.85
N LYS A 111 -6.28 -9.73 -17.49
CA LYS A 111 -5.09 -10.02 -18.30
C LYS A 111 -3.97 -10.65 -17.48
N LEU A 112 -3.76 -10.20 -16.24
CA LEU A 112 -2.79 -10.81 -15.31
C LEU A 112 -3.20 -12.23 -14.90
N GLY A 113 -4.51 -12.52 -14.83
CA GLY A 113 -5.04 -13.87 -14.63
C GLY A 113 -4.71 -14.79 -15.79
N ASP A 114 -5.07 -14.37 -17.02
CA ASP A 114 -4.94 -15.16 -18.25
C ASP A 114 -3.48 -15.52 -18.57
N THR A 115 -2.57 -14.57 -18.34
CA THR A 115 -1.15 -14.71 -18.72
C THR A 115 -0.29 -15.40 -17.67
N TRP A 116 -0.84 -15.73 -16.49
CA TRP A 116 -0.04 -16.25 -15.37
C TRP A 116 0.62 -17.60 -15.66
N ASN A 117 -0.11 -18.52 -16.27
CA ASN A 117 0.40 -19.87 -16.50
C ASN A 117 1.50 -19.90 -17.56
N SER A 118 1.34 -19.12 -18.64
CA SER A 118 2.35 -19.02 -19.69
C SER A 118 3.57 -18.21 -19.25
N ALA A 119 3.38 -17.18 -18.41
CA ALA A 119 4.50 -16.45 -17.78
C ALA A 119 5.38 -17.40 -16.94
N ARG A 120 4.78 -18.28 -16.13
CA ARG A 120 5.52 -19.31 -15.38
C ARG A 120 6.27 -20.30 -16.28
N GLY A 121 5.83 -20.46 -17.53
CA GLY A 121 6.52 -21.24 -18.56
C GLY A 121 7.64 -20.48 -19.29
N GLY A 122 7.93 -19.23 -18.93
CA GLY A 122 8.99 -18.42 -19.55
C GLY A 122 8.55 -17.64 -20.80
N SER A 123 7.24 -17.51 -21.05
CA SER A 123 6.72 -16.69 -22.16
C SER A 123 7.06 -15.22 -21.94
N GLU A 124 8.00 -14.67 -22.73
CA GLU A 124 8.43 -13.27 -22.61
C GLU A 124 7.27 -12.26 -22.69
N PRO A 125 6.33 -12.34 -23.66
CA PRO A 125 5.22 -11.38 -23.72
C PRO A 125 4.37 -11.38 -22.45
N ASP A 126 4.19 -12.54 -21.83
CA ASP A 126 3.39 -12.70 -20.62
C ASP A 126 4.17 -12.28 -19.37
N LEU A 127 5.48 -12.52 -19.33
CA LEU A 127 6.37 -11.96 -18.31
C LEU A 127 6.39 -10.44 -18.36
N ARG A 128 6.36 -9.82 -19.55
CA ARG A 128 6.24 -8.37 -19.72
C ARG A 128 4.95 -7.83 -19.13
N VAL A 129 3.84 -8.57 -19.27
CA VAL A 129 2.56 -8.26 -18.62
C VAL A 129 2.71 -8.37 -17.10
N GLN A 130 3.18 -9.50 -16.57
CA GLN A 130 3.28 -9.70 -15.11
C GLN A 130 4.21 -8.69 -14.42
N SER A 131 5.27 -8.25 -15.09
CA SER A 131 6.27 -7.31 -14.56
C SER A 131 6.00 -5.84 -14.87
N ALA A 132 4.97 -5.48 -15.64
CA ALA A 132 4.81 -4.10 -16.14
C ALA A 132 4.69 -3.06 -15.02
N ILE A 133 3.88 -3.36 -13.99
CA ILE A 133 3.68 -2.45 -12.86
C ILE A 133 4.98 -2.30 -12.06
N TYR A 134 5.68 -3.40 -11.79
CA TYR A 134 6.99 -3.40 -11.13
C TYR A 134 8.01 -2.51 -11.86
N ARG A 135 8.18 -2.74 -13.17
CA ARG A 135 9.12 -1.98 -14.01
C ARG A 135 8.76 -0.50 -14.06
N TYR A 136 7.47 -0.17 -14.13
CA TYR A 136 7.01 1.22 -14.10
C TYR A 136 7.28 1.90 -12.76
N ILE A 137 6.99 1.23 -11.64
CA ILE A 137 7.23 1.74 -10.29
C ILE A 137 8.73 2.01 -10.09
N ASN A 138 9.59 1.07 -10.46
CA ASN A 138 11.04 1.25 -10.35
C ASN A 138 11.54 2.42 -11.18
N TRP A 139 11.15 2.51 -12.45
CA TRP A 139 11.50 3.65 -13.30
C TRP A 139 11.04 4.98 -12.70
N ALA A 140 9.81 5.04 -12.19
CA ALA A 140 9.25 6.24 -11.59
C ALA A 140 9.98 6.63 -10.30
N ALA A 141 10.31 5.65 -9.45
CA ALA A 141 11.05 5.83 -8.21
C ALA A 141 12.48 6.34 -8.48
N GLU A 142 13.16 5.79 -9.47
CA GLU A 142 14.50 6.25 -9.90
C GLU A 142 14.47 7.68 -10.43
N LEU A 143 13.48 8.00 -11.28
CA LEU A 143 13.33 9.33 -11.88
C LEU A 143 13.27 10.44 -10.83
N ILE A 144 12.55 10.21 -9.74
CA ILE A 144 12.38 11.21 -8.67
C ILE A 144 13.35 11.02 -7.51
N LYS A 145 14.22 9.99 -7.57
CA LYS A 145 15.11 9.58 -6.46
C LYS A 145 14.33 9.31 -5.18
N ALA A 146 13.28 8.50 -5.27
CA ALA A 146 12.47 8.11 -4.12
C ALA A 146 13.33 7.35 -3.10
N ASP A 147 13.12 7.65 -1.82
CA ASP A 147 13.64 6.85 -0.71
C ASP A 147 12.69 5.67 -0.43
N ILE A 148 11.39 5.88 -0.63
CA ILE A 148 10.34 4.90 -0.36
C ILE A 148 9.19 5.01 -1.37
N VAL A 149 8.66 3.85 -1.75
CA VAL A 149 7.42 3.69 -2.49
C VAL A 149 6.37 3.06 -1.57
N MET A 150 5.21 3.69 -1.44
CA MET A 150 4.07 3.17 -0.71
C MET A 150 2.95 2.80 -1.69
N VAL A 151 2.53 1.55 -1.70
CA VAL A 151 1.55 1.04 -2.67
C VAL A 151 0.23 0.70 -1.99
N ASP A 152 -0.86 1.36 -2.41
CA ASP A 152 -2.21 1.07 -1.94
C ASP A 152 -2.81 -0.04 -2.81
N LEU A 153 -3.16 -1.16 -2.17
CA LEU A 153 -3.74 -2.32 -2.83
C LEU A 153 -5.26 -2.38 -2.62
N GLY A 154 -5.97 -2.85 -3.64
CA GLY A 154 -7.42 -3.08 -3.55
C GLY A 154 -7.79 -4.18 -2.55
N PRO A 155 -9.07 -4.31 -2.21
CA PRO A 155 -9.54 -5.49 -1.46
C PRO A 155 -9.36 -6.77 -2.31
N ASN A 156 -9.16 -7.91 -1.65
CA ASN A 156 -9.03 -9.28 -2.22
C ASN A 156 -7.61 -9.75 -2.55
N LEU A 157 -7.48 -11.05 -2.81
CA LEU A 157 -6.23 -11.75 -3.16
C LEU A 157 -6.26 -12.16 -4.63
N GLY A 158 -6.51 -11.18 -5.51
CA GLY A 158 -6.62 -11.35 -6.96
C GLY A 158 -5.28 -11.25 -7.72
N ALA A 159 -5.34 -11.32 -9.05
CA ALA A 159 -4.14 -11.36 -9.89
C ALA A 159 -3.36 -10.03 -9.88
N LEU A 160 -4.07 -8.90 -9.79
CA LEU A 160 -3.46 -7.58 -9.66
C LEU A 160 -2.68 -7.45 -8.36
N ASN A 161 -3.32 -7.76 -7.23
CA ASN A 161 -2.66 -7.70 -5.93
C ASN A 161 -1.47 -8.67 -5.84
N ARG A 162 -1.55 -9.86 -6.46
CA ARG A 162 -0.39 -10.76 -6.56
C ARG A 162 0.78 -10.13 -7.31
N ALA A 163 0.53 -9.51 -8.46
CA ALA A 163 1.57 -8.91 -9.28
C ALA A 163 2.27 -7.77 -8.54
N VAL A 164 1.49 -6.90 -7.89
CA VAL A 164 2.02 -5.74 -7.16
C VAL A 164 2.68 -6.14 -5.83
N LEU A 165 2.13 -7.13 -5.13
CA LEU A 165 2.72 -7.61 -3.88
C LEU A 165 4.04 -8.34 -4.15
N GLY A 166 4.13 -9.11 -5.25
CA GLY A 166 5.38 -9.71 -5.67
C GLY A 166 6.46 -8.68 -6.04
N ALA A 167 6.03 -7.49 -6.48
CA ALA A 167 6.86 -6.34 -6.81
C ALA A 167 7.34 -5.52 -5.60
N SER A 168 6.94 -5.89 -4.38
CA SER A 168 7.28 -5.15 -3.16
C SER A 168 8.42 -5.83 -2.40
N ASP A 169 9.25 -5.04 -1.73
CA ASP A 169 10.25 -5.55 -0.78
C ASP A 169 9.58 -5.94 0.53
N TYR A 170 8.56 -5.17 0.93
CA TYR A 170 7.86 -5.34 2.18
C TYR A 170 6.35 -5.22 2.05
N PHE A 171 5.63 -5.75 3.03
CA PHE A 171 4.20 -5.47 3.17
C PHE A 171 3.73 -5.33 4.62
N ILE A 172 2.66 -4.56 4.77
CA ILE A 172 1.97 -4.31 6.05
C ILE A 172 0.52 -4.74 5.91
N VAL A 173 -0.04 -5.34 6.96
CA VAL A 173 -1.45 -5.78 6.98
C VAL A 173 -2.27 -4.93 7.94
N PRO A 174 -3.17 -4.06 7.47
CA PRO A 174 -4.12 -3.37 8.34
C PRO A 174 -5.21 -4.33 8.83
N ILE A 175 -5.50 -4.36 10.13
CA ILE A 175 -6.43 -5.32 10.74
C ILE A 175 -7.44 -4.58 11.62
N ALA A 176 -8.72 -4.89 11.45
CA ALA A 176 -9.75 -4.46 12.40
C ALA A 176 -10.02 -5.58 13.45
N PRO A 177 -10.38 -5.24 14.69
CA PRO A 177 -10.61 -6.21 15.76
C PRO A 177 -11.98 -6.90 15.62
N ASP A 178 -12.14 -7.68 14.55
CA ASP A 178 -13.35 -8.42 14.24
C ASP A 178 -13.05 -9.82 13.68
N LEU A 179 -14.02 -10.73 13.80
CA LEU A 179 -13.87 -12.14 13.42
C LEU A 179 -13.53 -12.32 11.93
N PHE A 180 -14.06 -11.49 11.03
CA PHE A 180 -13.79 -11.61 9.60
C PHE A 180 -12.38 -11.15 9.25
N SER A 181 -11.87 -10.13 9.95
CA SER A 181 -10.48 -9.71 9.81
C SER A 181 -9.52 -10.82 10.27
N ILE A 182 -9.81 -11.50 11.38
CA ILE A 182 -9.02 -12.66 11.84
C ILE A 182 -9.06 -13.80 10.82
N ARG A 183 -10.25 -14.23 10.38
CA ARG A 183 -10.40 -15.27 9.34
C ARG A 183 -9.75 -14.88 8.01
N GLY A 184 -9.71 -13.59 7.70
CA GLY A 184 -9.04 -13.06 6.51
C GLY A 184 -7.54 -13.36 6.47
N THR A 185 -6.91 -13.51 7.65
CA THR A 185 -5.48 -13.84 7.77
C THR A 185 -5.17 -15.32 7.50
N GLU A 186 -6.09 -16.23 7.83
CA GLU A 186 -5.90 -17.69 7.66
C GLU A 186 -5.57 -18.08 6.21
N ASN A 187 -6.19 -17.41 5.24
CA ASN A 187 -5.98 -17.64 3.81
C ASN A 187 -4.82 -16.84 3.21
N LEU A 188 -4.21 -15.93 3.98
CA LEU A 188 -3.16 -15.05 3.45
C LEU A 188 -1.84 -15.81 3.30
N GLY A 189 -1.37 -16.47 4.36
CA GLY A 189 -0.08 -17.15 4.35
C GLY A 189 0.05 -18.19 3.22
N SER A 190 -0.94 -19.08 3.07
CA SER A 190 -0.92 -20.11 2.02
C SER A 190 -0.94 -19.54 0.60
N LYS A 191 -1.62 -18.40 0.38
CA LYS A 191 -1.59 -17.71 -0.92
C LYS A 191 -0.25 -17.03 -1.18
N LEU A 192 0.36 -16.41 -0.18
CA LEU A 192 1.69 -15.81 -0.31
C LEU A 192 2.73 -16.87 -0.68
N GLU A 193 2.68 -18.05 -0.03
CA GLU A 193 3.53 -19.20 -0.38
C GLU A 193 3.33 -19.63 -1.84
N ALA A 194 2.08 -19.81 -2.29
CA ALA A 194 1.79 -20.19 -3.67
C ALA A 194 2.24 -19.13 -4.70
N TRP A 195 2.10 -17.85 -4.36
CA TRP A 195 2.51 -16.74 -5.22
C TRP A 195 4.03 -16.65 -5.33
N ARG A 196 4.75 -16.82 -4.22
CA ARG A 196 6.21 -16.93 -4.20
C ARG A 196 6.70 -18.03 -5.13
N GLN A 197 6.19 -19.26 -4.97
CA GLN A 197 6.58 -20.39 -5.81
C GLN A 197 6.34 -20.12 -7.30
N GLY A 198 5.25 -19.41 -7.63
CA GLY A 198 4.97 -19.01 -9.00
C GLY A 198 5.98 -17.99 -9.54
N TRP A 199 6.37 -17.00 -8.75
CA TRP A 199 7.42 -16.05 -9.13
C TRP A 199 8.81 -16.69 -9.21
N GLU A 200 9.14 -17.63 -8.33
CA GLU A 200 10.37 -18.43 -8.44
C GLU A 200 10.40 -19.21 -9.77
N GLN A 201 9.27 -19.79 -10.20
CA GLN A 201 9.16 -20.43 -11.53
C GLN A 201 9.39 -19.44 -12.67
N CYS A 202 8.75 -18.26 -12.63
CA CYS A 202 8.97 -17.21 -13.63
C CYS A 202 10.46 -16.82 -13.71
N ASN A 203 11.10 -16.56 -12.56
CA ASN A 203 12.50 -16.16 -12.49
C ASN A 203 13.46 -17.27 -12.98
N ASN A 204 13.16 -18.54 -12.69
CA ASN A 204 13.97 -19.68 -13.16
C ASN A 204 13.78 -19.96 -14.65
N ALA A 205 12.59 -19.71 -15.20
CA ALA A 205 12.30 -19.91 -16.63
C ALA A 205 12.90 -18.79 -17.50
N TRP A 206 13.11 -17.61 -16.93
CA TRP A 206 13.59 -16.42 -17.62
C TRP A 206 15.10 -16.23 -17.49
N ASN A 207 15.85 -16.61 -18.52
CA ASN A 207 17.32 -16.54 -18.53
C ASN A 207 17.89 -15.28 -19.21
N ASP A 208 17.04 -14.49 -19.87
CA ASP A 208 17.45 -13.34 -20.66
C ASP A 208 17.34 -12.07 -19.81
N LYS A 209 18.46 -11.50 -19.36
CA LYS A 209 18.49 -10.34 -18.44
C LYS A 209 17.97 -9.02 -19.05
N THR A 210 17.24 -9.07 -20.16
CA THR A 210 16.62 -7.92 -20.83
C THR A 210 15.34 -7.42 -20.15
N LEU A 211 14.74 -8.22 -19.25
CA LEU A 211 13.54 -7.86 -18.52
C LEU A 211 13.75 -8.04 -17.02
N ASP A 212 13.56 -6.95 -16.28
CA ASP A 212 13.58 -6.98 -14.82
C ASP A 212 12.28 -7.58 -14.30
N LEU A 213 12.40 -8.71 -13.61
CA LEU A 213 11.31 -9.39 -12.94
C LEU A 213 11.34 -9.10 -11.43
N PRO A 214 10.17 -9.06 -10.78
CA PRO A 214 10.11 -8.94 -9.34
C PRO A 214 10.57 -10.26 -8.67
N HIS A 215 11.13 -10.14 -7.46
CA HIS A 215 11.55 -11.29 -6.67
C HIS A 215 10.37 -12.17 -6.24
N GLY A 216 9.19 -11.58 -6.03
CA GLY A 216 8.00 -12.33 -5.61
C GLY A 216 8.01 -12.79 -4.15
N SER A 217 8.93 -12.26 -3.35
CA SER A 217 9.18 -12.67 -1.97
C SER A 217 9.17 -11.47 -1.00
N PRO A 218 8.05 -10.74 -0.88
CA PRO A 218 7.96 -9.59 0.01
C PRO A 218 8.05 -10.02 1.49
N THR A 219 8.74 -9.23 2.31
CA THR A 219 8.93 -9.48 3.73
C THR A 219 7.81 -8.84 4.56
N PHE A 220 7.24 -9.58 5.50
CA PHE A 220 6.21 -9.10 6.40
C PHE A 220 6.82 -8.16 7.44
N LEU A 221 6.42 -6.87 7.41
CA LEU A 221 6.84 -5.90 8.42
C LEU A 221 5.97 -5.96 9.67
N GLY A 222 4.71 -6.35 9.55
CA GLY A 222 3.78 -6.33 10.67
C GLY A 222 2.38 -5.88 10.29
N TYR A 223 1.58 -5.62 11.31
CA TYR A 223 0.19 -5.22 11.17
C TYR A 223 -0.09 -3.91 11.89
N VAL A 224 -1.14 -3.23 11.45
CA VAL A 224 -1.64 -1.99 12.06
C VAL A 224 -3.08 -2.20 12.46
N MET A 225 -3.38 -2.00 13.74
CA MET A 225 -4.75 -2.12 14.23
C MET A 225 -5.57 -0.89 13.82
N GLN A 226 -6.72 -1.12 13.21
CA GLN A 226 -7.64 -0.10 12.71
C GLN A 226 -8.94 -0.06 13.51
N GLN A 227 -9.68 1.05 13.38
CA GLN A 227 -10.99 1.26 14.00
C GLN A 227 -10.99 1.12 15.53
N HIS A 228 -9.90 1.55 16.18
CA HIS A 228 -9.88 1.62 17.63
C HIS A 228 -10.81 2.75 18.12
N ASN A 229 -11.77 2.43 18.99
CA ASN A 229 -12.67 3.43 19.58
C ASN A 229 -11.92 4.19 20.70
N ILE A 230 -11.55 5.45 20.43
CA ILE A 230 -10.81 6.35 21.34
C ILE A 230 -11.49 6.54 22.70
N ARG A 231 -12.81 6.31 22.81
CA ARG A 231 -13.55 6.53 24.06
C ARG A 231 -13.19 5.56 25.19
N ASN A 232 -12.37 4.53 24.93
CA ASN A 232 -12.28 3.34 25.76
C ASN A 232 -10.84 2.89 26.03
N ASP A 233 -9.95 3.81 26.38
CA ASP A 233 -8.61 3.46 26.90
C ASP A 233 -8.64 2.95 28.36
N SER A 234 -9.81 2.88 29.00
CA SER A 234 -10.04 2.11 30.22
C SER A 234 -10.61 0.72 29.90
N GLU A 235 -10.15 -0.32 30.61
CA GLU A 235 -10.64 -1.71 30.47
C GLU A 235 -12.17 -1.83 30.53
N GLU A 236 -12.84 -0.90 31.22
CA GLU A 236 -14.30 -0.84 31.38
C GLU A 236 -15.06 -0.28 30.16
N GLY A 237 -14.40 0.52 29.31
CA GLY A 237 -15.05 1.13 28.15
C GLY A 237 -15.11 0.20 26.93
N MET A 238 -14.20 -0.77 26.83
CA MET A 238 -13.96 -1.55 25.62
C MET A 238 -15.22 -2.28 25.16
N THR A 239 -15.55 -2.23 23.86
CA THR A 239 -16.65 -3.05 23.35
C THR A 239 -16.32 -4.52 23.57
N LYS A 240 -17.30 -5.36 23.93
CA LYS A 240 -17.10 -6.81 24.13
C LYS A 240 -16.33 -7.48 22.98
N GLY A 241 -16.48 -7.00 21.75
CA GLY A 241 -15.72 -7.47 20.60
C GLY A 241 -14.20 -7.25 20.73
N TRP A 242 -13.75 -6.12 21.28
CA TRP A 242 -12.33 -5.84 21.45
C TRP A 242 -11.68 -6.74 22.51
N GLN A 243 -12.34 -6.95 23.64
CA GLN A 243 -11.86 -7.86 24.68
C GLN A 243 -11.75 -9.32 24.18
N ILE A 244 -12.67 -9.74 23.30
CA ILE A 244 -12.70 -11.12 22.78
C ILE A 244 -11.70 -11.32 21.63
N PHE A 245 -11.58 -10.35 20.71
CA PHE A 245 -10.81 -10.50 19.47
C PHE A 245 -9.41 -9.88 19.54
N GLY A 246 -9.17 -8.86 20.36
CA GLY A 246 -7.86 -8.21 20.49
C GLY A 246 -6.76 -9.21 20.88
N ASN A 247 -7.00 -9.99 21.93
CA ASN A 247 -6.06 -11.03 22.39
C ASN A 247 -5.85 -12.17 21.38
N ARG A 248 -6.78 -12.34 20.42
CA ARG A 248 -6.69 -13.38 19.39
C ARG A 248 -5.98 -12.91 18.13
N ILE A 249 -5.89 -11.60 17.88
CA ILE A 249 -5.25 -11.06 16.67
C ILE A 249 -3.78 -11.41 16.64
N GLU A 250 -3.06 -11.21 17.74
CA GLU A 250 -1.62 -11.47 17.80
C GLU A 250 -1.34 -12.96 17.54
N SER A 251 -2.06 -13.85 18.23
CA SER A 251 -1.95 -15.30 18.00
C SER A 251 -2.34 -15.70 16.58
N ALA A 252 -3.37 -15.09 15.99
CA ALA A 252 -3.77 -15.37 14.62
C ALA A 252 -2.72 -14.89 13.61
N ILE A 253 -2.11 -13.72 13.84
CA ILE A 253 -1.04 -13.21 12.98
C ILE A 253 0.19 -14.09 13.07
N GLN A 254 0.56 -14.49 14.28
CA GLN A 254 1.65 -15.43 14.50
C GLN A 254 1.43 -16.72 13.70
N GLN A 255 0.29 -17.38 13.90
CA GLN A 255 -0.01 -18.67 13.28
C GLN A 255 -0.22 -18.58 11.76
N ASN A 256 -0.95 -17.57 11.29
CA ASN A 256 -1.42 -17.53 9.91
C ASN A 256 -0.49 -16.81 8.94
N ILE A 257 0.37 -15.92 9.45
CA ILE A 257 1.31 -15.13 8.64
C ILE A 257 2.74 -15.43 9.04
N VAL A 258 3.11 -15.18 10.30
CA VAL A 258 4.53 -15.24 10.74
C VAL A 258 5.08 -16.65 10.60
N ASP A 259 4.49 -17.65 11.24
CA ASP A 259 4.95 -19.05 11.19
C ASP A 259 5.01 -19.58 9.73
N CYS A 260 4.10 -19.10 8.89
CA CYS A 260 4.03 -19.43 7.47
C CYS A 260 5.17 -18.81 6.66
N LEU A 261 5.58 -17.58 6.98
CA LEU A 261 6.62 -16.83 6.26
C LEU A 261 8.01 -16.97 6.89
N GLU A 262 8.11 -17.44 8.13
CA GLU A 262 9.38 -17.63 8.84
C GLU A 262 10.24 -18.70 8.16
N ARG A 263 9.63 -19.81 7.72
CA ARG A 263 10.29 -20.88 6.93
C ARG A 263 10.90 -20.39 5.61
N PHE A 264 10.58 -19.17 5.23
CA PHE A 264 10.94 -18.52 3.98
C PHE A 264 11.84 -17.30 4.18
N GLU A 265 12.21 -16.98 5.44
CA GLU A 265 12.96 -15.79 5.85
C GLU A 265 12.27 -14.47 5.42
N GLN A 266 10.93 -14.48 5.35
CA GLN A 266 10.11 -13.35 4.91
C GLN A 266 9.38 -12.65 6.07
N VAL A 267 10.03 -12.58 7.22
CA VAL A 267 9.53 -11.90 8.42
C VAL A 267 10.59 -10.91 8.90
N TYR A 268 10.18 -9.66 9.09
CA TYR A 268 11.06 -8.65 9.68
C TYR A 268 10.95 -8.70 11.20
N HIS A 269 12.07 -8.96 11.87
CA HIS A 269 12.14 -9.03 13.33
C HIS A 269 12.47 -7.66 13.92
N TRP A 270 11.54 -7.11 14.70
CA TRP A 270 11.72 -5.85 15.43
C TRP A 270 12.39 -6.08 16.79
N ASP A 271 13.17 -5.10 17.26
CA ASP A 271 13.88 -5.17 18.55
C ASP A 271 12.95 -5.38 19.76
N ASP A 272 11.71 -4.91 19.66
CA ASP A 272 10.68 -5.03 20.70
C ASP A 272 9.88 -6.34 20.62
N ASN A 273 10.23 -7.24 19.68
CA ASN A 273 9.57 -8.52 19.42
C ASN A 273 8.05 -8.41 19.19
N THR A 274 7.55 -7.27 18.69
CA THR A 274 6.14 -7.13 18.32
C THR A 274 5.94 -6.76 16.86
N PHE A 275 5.07 -7.53 16.19
CA PHE A 275 4.61 -7.25 14.83
C PHE A 275 3.51 -6.18 14.77
N ASN A 276 3.03 -5.69 15.91
CA ASN A 276 2.09 -4.58 15.94
C ASN A 276 2.83 -3.25 15.77
N LEU A 277 2.69 -2.65 14.59
CA LEU A 277 3.34 -1.38 14.26
C LEU A 277 2.66 -0.19 14.94
N GLY A 278 1.37 -0.30 15.25
CA GLY A 278 0.61 0.77 15.86
C GLY A 278 -0.91 0.59 15.80
N LYS A 279 -1.62 1.49 16.49
CA LYS A 279 -3.09 1.53 16.57
C LYS A 279 -3.59 2.86 16.01
N ILE A 280 -4.49 2.79 15.04
CA ILE A 280 -5.10 3.96 14.42
C ILE A 280 -6.58 3.99 14.75
N PRO A 281 -7.03 5.03 15.45
CA PRO A 281 -8.44 5.17 15.75
C PRO A 281 -9.23 5.66 14.56
N ASN A 282 -10.55 5.53 14.64
CA ASN A 282 -11.42 6.19 13.68
C ASN A 282 -11.44 7.71 13.95
N LEU A 283 -10.90 8.49 13.01
CA LEU A 283 -10.87 9.95 13.11
C LEU A 283 -12.23 10.60 12.77
N HIS A 284 -13.23 9.80 12.37
CA HIS A 284 -14.63 10.17 12.17
C HIS A 284 -14.83 11.53 11.49
N SER A 285 -15.22 12.55 12.27
CA SER A 285 -15.57 13.88 11.79
C SER A 285 -14.41 14.66 11.19
N LEU A 286 -13.15 14.22 11.38
CA LEU A 286 -11.98 14.90 10.84
C LEU A 286 -11.64 14.48 9.40
N ILE A 287 -12.03 13.28 8.99
CA ILE A 287 -11.71 12.74 7.66
C ILE A 287 -12.29 13.57 6.52
N PRO A 288 -13.55 14.05 6.56
CA PRO A 288 -14.10 14.88 5.48
C PRO A 288 -13.29 16.16 5.25
N TYR A 289 -12.80 16.81 6.30
CA TYR A 289 -11.99 18.03 6.18
C TYR A 289 -10.63 17.74 5.51
N SER A 290 -10.00 16.63 5.88
CA SER A 290 -8.75 16.16 5.26
C SER A 290 -8.95 15.82 3.77
N LEU A 291 -10.06 15.17 3.44
CA LEU A 291 -10.39 14.81 2.06
C LEU A 291 -10.72 16.01 1.18
N GLU A 292 -11.41 17.02 1.72
CA GLU A 292 -11.72 18.25 1.00
C GLU A 292 -10.44 19.08 0.80
N ALA A 293 -9.61 19.19 1.83
CA ALA A 293 -8.38 19.98 1.80
C ALA A 293 -7.20 19.27 1.10
N LYS A 294 -7.34 17.98 0.74
CA LYS A 294 -6.31 17.15 0.09
C LYS A 294 -4.97 17.14 0.84
N LYS A 295 -5.03 17.13 2.17
CA LYS A 295 -3.86 17.12 3.09
C LYS A 295 -4.21 16.37 4.37
N PRO A 296 -3.24 15.83 5.11
CA PRO A 296 -3.52 14.96 6.26
C PRO A 296 -4.27 15.70 7.36
N VAL A 297 -5.04 14.96 8.16
CA VAL A 297 -5.87 15.50 9.25
C VAL A 297 -5.06 16.41 10.17
N PHE A 298 -3.83 16.03 10.53
CA PHE A 298 -2.99 16.81 11.44
C PHE A 298 -2.48 18.14 10.88
N ASP A 299 -2.61 18.37 9.57
CA ASP A 299 -2.27 19.63 8.89
C ASP A 299 -3.52 20.46 8.54
N CYS A 300 -4.72 19.95 8.83
CA CYS A 300 -5.95 20.72 8.69
C CYS A 300 -6.04 21.83 9.75
N THR A 301 -6.52 22.98 9.32
CA THR A 301 -6.56 24.23 10.10
C THR A 301 -7.96 24.84 10.08
N ARG A 302 -8.11 26.03 10.69
CA ARG A 302 -9.35 26.81 10.59
C ARG A 302 -9.73 27.18 9.15
N LYS A 303 -8.75 27.38 8.26
CA LYS A 303 -9.00 27.68 6.84
C LYS A 303 -9.71 26.54 6.12
N ASP A 304 -9.54 25.32 6.63
CA ASP A 304 -10.10 24.09 6.08
C ASP A 304 -11.46 23.74 6.73
N GLY A 305 -12.02 24.62 7.57
CA GLY A 305 -13.34 24.44 8.19
C GLY A 305 -13.31 23.85 9.60
N LEU A 306 -12.14 23.57 10.18
CA LEU A 306 -12.06 23.10 11.58
C LEU A 306 -12.41 24.20 12.58
N ASN A 307 -13.13 23.83 13.65
CA ASN A 307 -13.44 24.69 14.79
C ASN A 307 -12.62 24.29 16.03
N GLY A 308 -12.63 25.13 17.09
CA GLY A 308 -11.71 25.07 18.24
C GLY A 308 -11.29 23.67 18.70
N ALA A 309 -12.25 22.83 19.15
CA ALA A 309 -11.96 21.48 19.64
C ALA A 309 -11.53 20.50 18.54
N HIS A 310 -11.94 20.71 17.29
CA HIS A 310 -11.47 19.90 16.16
C HIS A 310 -10.02 20.22 15.79
N ILE A 311 -9.57 21.47 15.94
CA ILE A 311 -8.18 21.85 15.61
C ILE A 311 -7.19 21.13 16.52
N SER A 312 -7.42 21.13 17.84
CA SER A 312 -6.53 20.41 18.77
C SER A 312 -6.54 18.91 18.48
N ARG A 313 -7.73 18.31 18.31
CA ARG A 313 -7.85 16.88 17.99
C ARG A 313 -7.19 16.49 16.67
N ALA A 314 -7.29 17.35 15.66
CA ALA A 314 -6.63 17.16 14.38
C ALA A 314 -5.11 17.16 14.55
N ARG A 315 -4.55 18.22 15.15
CA ARG A 315 -3.11 18.32 15.42
C ARG A 315 -2.59 17.13 16.24
N ASP A 316 -3.28 16.79 17.32
CA ASP A 316 -2.85 15.73 18.25
C ASP A 316 -2.97 14.33 17.61
N SER A 317 -3.73 14.17 16.51
CA SER A 317 -3.84 12.90 15.77
C SER A 317 -2.52 12.41 15.18
N VAL A 318 -1.53 13.29 15.02
CA VAL A 318 -0.18 12.92 14.55
C VAL A 318 0.44 11.80 15.39
N ALA A 319 0.13 11.76 16.70
CA ALA A 319 0.66 10.77 17.64
C ALA A 319 0.24 9.33 17.31
N TYR A 320 -0.83 9.12 16.53
CA TYR A 320 -1.26 7.78 16.09
C TYR A 320 -0.47 7.26 14.88
N PHE A 321 0.12 8.16 14.09
CA PHE A 321 0.80 7.84 12.84
C PHE A 321 2.33 7.90 12.97
N ASP A 322 2.83 8.81 13.81
CA ASP A 322 4.26 9.07 13.96
C ASP A 322 5.07 7.84 14.39
N PRO A 323 4.65 7.02 15.38
CA PRO A 323 5.40 5.82 15.74
C PRO A 323 5.56 4.84 14.58
N ILE A 324 4.55 4.73 13.72
CA ILE A 324 4.58 3.85 12.57
C ILE A 324 5.52 4.43 11.50
N ALA A 325 5.46 5.74 11.24
CA ALA A 325 6.37 6.42 10.34
C ALA A 325 7.84 6.24 10.77
N GLN A 326 8.14 6.35 12.07
CA GLN A 326 9.49 6.13 12.60
C GLN A 326 9.97 4.70 12.38
N ARG A 327 9.11 3.69 12.58
CA ARG A 327 9.46 2.30 12.24
C ARG A 327 9.81 2.13 10.76
N LEU A 328 9.05 2.75 9.86
CA LEU A 328 9.35 2.69 8.42
C LEU A 328 10.63 3.44 8.07
N ILE A 329 10.96 4.54 8.76
CA ILE A 329 12.25 5.23 8.59
C ILE A 329 13.43 4.33 8.95
N THR A 330 13.31 3.50 10.00
CA THR A 330 14.34 2.50 10.32
C THR A 330 14.54 1.54 9.17
N VAL A 331 13.46 0.99 8.60
CA VAL A 331 13.52 0.08 7.44
C VAL A 331 14.19 0.75 6.23
N ILE A 332 13.84 2.01 5.94
CA ILE A 332 14.46 2.79 4.85
C ILE A 332 15.97 2.96 5.06
N ASN A 333 16.43 3.13 6.31
CA ASN A 333 17.84 3.38 6.59
C ASN A 333 18.69 2.10 6.66
N THR A 334 18.06 0.93 6.86
CA THR A 334 18.74 -0.38 6.92
C THR A 334 18.77 -1.12 5.58
N HIS A 335 17.93 -0.70 4.64
CA HIS A 335 17.88 -1.21 3.28
C HIS A 335 18.88 -0.45 2.37
#